data_AF-A0A7Y9FQ58-F1
#
_entry.id   AF-A0A7Y9FQ58-F1
#
_cell.length_a   1.000
_cell.length_b   1.000
_cell.length_c   1.000
_cell.angle_alpha   90.00
_cell.angle_beta   90.00
_cell.angle_gamma   90.00
#
_symmetry.space_group_name_H-M   'P 1'
#
loop_
_entity.id
_entity.type
_entity.pdbx_description
1 polymer ?
#
loop_
_entity_poly.entity_id
_entity_poly.type
_entity_poly.pdbx_seq_one_letter_code
_entity_poly.pdbx_strand_id
1 'polypeptide(L)'
;MDAANDVRGEVDLVLEGQRFVLRPSYTAIVAMEKKTGAPLLQLAQLAEEGCLNQEQQAIVVTELVRAWGRSLVEDEYASAADKAIASSARGANADTIGELLYPVGLMAVQPRIAIVLGLALTGGCLPSGETKTAGTKTPEIPAVE
;
A
#
# COMPACT_ATOMS: atom_id res chain seq x y z
N MET A 1 -12.36 16.70 4.79
CA MET A 1 -11.01 16.52 5.36
C MET A 1 -10.17 15.64 4.43
N ASP A 2 -9.34 16.16 3.53
CA ASP A 2 -9.34 17.36 2.67
C ASP A 2 -7.97 17.36 1.99
N ALA A 3 -7.92 17.01 0.70
CA ALA A 3 -6.89 17.25 -0.33
C ALA A 3 -5.40 16.94 -0.09
N ALA A 4 -4.90 16.83 1.15
CA ALA A 4 -3.48 16.57 1.43
C ALA A 4 -3.09 15.09 1.22
N ASN A 5 -4.03 14.16 1.42
CA ASN A 5 -3.80 12.73 1.17
C ASN A 5 -3.79 12.37 -0.32
N ASP A 6 -4.56 13.09 -1.14
CA ASP A 6 -4.63 12.84 -2.60
C ASP A 6 -3.30 13.09 -3.32
N VAL A 7 -2.36 13.82 -2.69
CA VAL A 7 -1.08 14.21 -3.30
C VAL A 7 0.04 13.20 -3.02
N ARG A 8 -0.14 12.20 -2.12
CA ARG A 8 0.95 11.27 -1.71
C ARG A 8 0.88 9.85 -2.27
N GLY A 9 -0.15 9.49 -3.03
CA GLY A 9 -0.37 8.09 -3.44
C GLY A 9 -0.83 7.18 -2.31
N GLU A 10 -1.24 7.79 -1.21
CA GLU A 10 -1.71 7.14 0.00
C GLU A 10 -3.20 6.85 -0.14
N VAL A 11 -3.55 5.57 -0.13
CA VAL A 11 -4.95 5.15 -0.20
C VAL A 11 -5.43 4.79 1.20
N ASP A 12 -6.47 5.47 1.66
CA ASP A 12 -7.09 5.17 2.94
C ASP A 12 -7.92 3.89 2.86
N LEU A 13 -7.78 3.07 3.91
CA LEU A 13 -8.56 1.87 4.17
C LEU A 13 -9.12 1.95 5.59
N VAL A 14 -10.43 1.81 5.75
CA VAL A 14 -11.06 1.82 7.09
C VAL A 14 -11.48 0.39 7.43
N LEU A 15 -10.96 -0.15 8.53
CA LEU A 15 -11.32 -1.47 9.05
C LEU A 15 -11.84 -1.30 10.47
N GLU A 16 -13.06 -1.77 10.74
CA GLU A 16 -13.73 -1.63 12.05
C GLU A 16 -13.68 -0.20 12.66
N GLY A 17 -13.76 0.83 11.81
CA GLY A 17 -13.67 2.22 12.23
C GLY A 17 -12.24 2.74 12.47
N GLN A 18 -11.23 1.88 12.38
CA GLN A 18 -9.83 2.28 12.39
C GLN A 18 -9.35 2.59 10.97
N ARG A 19 -8.73 3.77 10.80
CA ARG A 19 -8.13 4.19 9.52
C ARG A 19 -6.70 3.66 9.39
N PHE A 20 -6.43 3.05 8.26
CA PHE A 20 -5.13 2.60 7.79
C PHE A 20 -4.78 3.32 6.50
N VAL A 21 -3.48 3.54 6.27
CA VAL A 21 -2.97 4.14 5.04
C VAL A 21 -2.13 3.13 4.30
N LEU A 22 -2.45 2.93 3.02
CA LEU A 22 -1.76 2.02 2.13
C LEU A 22 -0.70 2.78 1.32
N ARG A 23 0.56 2.37 1.43
CA ARG A 23 1.68 3.01 0.75
C ARG A 23 2.52 2.02 -0.09
N PRO A 24 2.57 2.16 -1.43
CA PRO A 24 3.27 1.22 -2.31
C PRO A 24 4.77 1.52 -2.45
N SER A 25 5.56 1.33 -1.38
CA SER A 25 7.03 1.44 -1.48
C SER A 25 7.66 0.22 -2.17
N TYR A 26 8.83 0.39 -2.79
CA TYR A 26 9.57 -0.73 -3.40
C TYR A 26 9.77 -1.89 -2.40
N THR A 27 10.13 -1.56 -1.16
CA THR A 27 10.33 -2.55 -0.10
C THR A 27 9.05 -3.28 0.31
N ALA A 28 7.88 -2.61 0.28
CA ALA A 28 6.60 -3.28 0.50
C ALA A 28 6.27 -4.21 -0.66
N ILE A 29 6.47 -3.78 -1.90
CA ILE A 29 6.20 -4.59 -3.10
C ILE A 29 6.98 -5.90 -3.06
N VAL A 30 8.31 -5.84 -2.86
CA VAL A 30 9.16 -7.02 -2.77
C VAL A 30 8.75 -7.93 -1.59
N ALA A 31 8.36 -7.34 -0.46
CA ALA A 31 7.91 -8.12 0.69
C ALA A 31 6.58 -8.83 0.44
N MET A 32 5.64 -8.19 -0.25
CA MET A 32 4.38 -8.78 -0.68
C MET A 32 4.64 -9.96 -1.62
N GLU A 33 5.40 -9.75 -2.69
CA GLU A 33 5.71 -10.81 -3.67
C GLU A 33 6.34 -12.04 -3.01
N LYS A 34 7.29 -11.82 -2.09
CA LYS A 34 7.94 -12.91 -1.36
C LYS A 34 6.97 -13.69 -0.46
N LYS A 35 6.04 -12.99 0.20
CA LYS A 35 5.12 -13.60 1.18
C LYS A 35 3.91 -14.25 0.52
N THR A 36 3.40 -13.67 -0.56
CA THR A 36 2.27 -14.21 -1.32
C THR A 36 2.71 -15.26 -2.35
N GLY A 37 3.98 -15.26 -2.73
CA GLY A 37 4.51 -16.08 -3.82
C GLY A 37 4.03 -15.63 -5.21
N ALA A 38 3.41 -14.45 -5.33
CA ALA A 38 2.88 -13.93 -6.58
C ALA A 38 3.55 -12.59 -6.95
N PRO A 39 4.01 -12.40 -8.20
CA PRO A 39 4.59 -11.14 -8.65
C PRO A 39 3.55 -10.01 -8.66
N LEU A 40 4.01 -8.75 -8.62
CA LEU A 40 3.17 -7.55 -8.59
C LEU A 40 2.12 -7.53 -9.70
N LEU A 41 2.50 -7.88 -10.93
CA LEU A 41 1.56 -7.93 -12.05
C LEU A 41 0.39 -8.88 -11.77
N GLN A 42 0.66 -10.06 -11.24
CA GLN A 42 -0.36 -11.04 -10.88
C GLN A 42 -1.21 -10.55 -9.70
N LEU A 43 -0.59 -9.97 -8.67
CA LEU A 43 -1.33 -9.41 -7.53
C LEU A 43 -2.27 -8.28 -7.95
N ALA A 44 -1.84 -7.41 -8.86
CA ALA A 44 -2.66 -6.34 -9.40
C ALA A 44 -3.84 -6.87 -10.23
N GLN A 45 -3.60 -7.87 -11.10
CA GLN A 45 -4.67 -8.53 -11.86
C GLN A 45 -5.71 -9.19 -10.94
N LEU A 46 -5.25 -9.97 -9.95
CA LEU A 46 -6.13 -10.58 -8.96
C LEU A 46 -6.90 -9.55 -8.13
N ALA A 47 -6.31 -8.39 -7.86
CA ALA A 47 -7.01 -7.30 -7.17
C ALA A 47 -8.12 -6.70 -8.05
N GLU A 48 -7.82 -6.43 -9.32
CA GLU A 48 -8.78 -5.87 -10.29
C GLU A 48 -9.94 -6.83 -10.56
N GLU A 49 -9.66 -8.12 -10.68
CA GLU A 49 -10.65 -9.17 -10.98
C GLU A 49 -11.50 -9.59 -9.77
N GLY A 50 -11.17 -9.11 -8.57
CA GLY A 50 -11.88 -9.53 -7.36
C GLY A 50 -11.41 -10.88 -6.79
N CYS A 51 -10.23 -11.37 -7.19
CA CYS A 51 -9.78 -12.75 -6.98
C CYS A 51 -8.69 -12.92 -5.90
N LEU A 52 -8.19 -11.85 -5.27
CA LEU A 52 -7.31 -11.98 -4.10
C LEU A 52 -8.04 -12.70 -2.95
N ASN A 53 -7.42 -13.76 -2.45
CA ASN A 53 -7.93 -14.48 -1.28
C ASN A 53 -7.64 -13.71 0.03
N GLN A 54 -8.22 -14.15 1.14
CA GLN A 54 -8.09 -13.51 2.46
C GLN A 54 -6.64 -13.33 2.91
N GLU A 55 -5.83 -14.39 2.79
CA GLU A 55 -4.43 -14.35 3.22
C GLU A 55 -3.62 -13.36 2.38
N GLN A 56 -3.83 -13.35 1.06
CA GLN A 56 -3.18 -12.41 0.15
C GLN A 56 -3.58 -10.97 0.47
N GLN A 57 -4.87 -10.69 0.70
CA GLN A 57 -5.31 -9.35 1.09
C GLN A 57 -4.69 -8.91 2.42
N ALA A 58 -4.63 -9.81 3.40
CA ALA A 58 -4.04 -9.52 4.70
C ALA A 58 -2.53 -9.21 4.60
N ILE A 59 -1.78 -10.00 3.84
CA ILE A 59 -0.36 -9.77 3.56
C ILE A 59 -0.17 -8.43 2.85
N VAL A 60 -0.94 -8.17 1.79
CA VAL A 60 -0.81 -6.95 0.99
C VAL A 60 -1.08 -5.72 1.84
N VAL A 61 -2.21 -5.68 2.54
CA VAL A 61 -2.57 -4.56 3.43
C VAL A 61 -1.51 -4.37 4.50
N THR A 62 -1.02 -5.44 5.12
CA THR A 62 0.00 -5.37 6.18
C THR A 62 1.28 -4.71 5.69
N GLU A 63 1.81 -5.12 4.54
CA GLU A 63 3.07 -4.56 4.04
C GLU A 63 2.94 -3.10 3.59
N LEU A 64 1.79 -2.72 3.03
CA LEU A 64 1.48 -1.35 2.66
C LEU A 64 1.36 -0.43 3.89
N VAL A 65 0.70 -0.90 4.95
CA VAL A 65 0.58 -0.19 6.23
C VAL A 65 1.94 -0.05 6.91
N ARG A 66 2.75 -1.11 6.90
CA ARG A 66 4.11 -1.08 7.44
C ARG A 66 4.99 -0.07 6.69
N ALA A 67 4.86 0.03 5.37
CA ALA A 67 5.60 1.01 4.59
C ALA A 67 5.21 2.44 4.96
N TRP A 68 3.92 2.72 5.11
CA TRP A 68 3.46 4.01 5.60
C TRP A 68 4.00 4.33 6.99
N GLY A 69 3.90 3.38 7.93
CA GLY A 69 4.44 3.55 9.28
C GLY A 69 5.95 3.84 9.29
N ARG A 70 6.74 3.26 8.37
CA ARG A 70 8.17 3.56 8.22
C ARG A 70 8.40 5.00 7.77
N SER A 71 7.65 5.46 6.76
CA SER A 71 7.78 6.83 6.24
C SER A 71 7.49 7.92 7.27
N LEU A 72 6.57 7.67 8.22
CA LEU A 72 6.25 8.64 9.27
C LEU A 72 7.34 8.75 10.35
N VAL A 73 8.16 7.72 10.54
CA VAL A 73 9.27 7.79 11.50
C VAL A 73 10.46 8.56 10.94
N GLU A 74 10.62 8.53 9.62
CA GLU A 74 11.64 9.32 8.91
C GLU A 74 11.27 10.81 8.85
N ASP A 75 10.01 11.16 9.13
CA ASP A 75 9.55 12.55 9.21
C ASP A 75 9.95 13.20 10.54
N GLU A 76 10.98 14.04 10.50
CA GLU A 76 11.49 14.77 11.67
C GLU A 76 10.46 15.71 12.28
N TYR A 77 9.47 16.16 11.51
CA TYR A 77 8.41 17.08 11.94
C TYR A 77 7.15 16.37 12.47
N ALA A 78 7.11 15.04 12.43
CA ALA A 78 5.96 14.27 12.91
C ALA A 78 5.71 14.51 14.41
N SER A 79 4.45 14.70 14.78
CA SER A 79 4.06 14.88 16.19
C SER A 79 4.29 13.60 17.01
N ALA A 80 4.28 13.70 18.34
CA ALA A 80 4.36 12.53 19.20
C ALA A 80 3.21 11.54 18.97
N ALA A 81 2.02 12.04 18.64
CA ALA A 81 0.87 11.21 18.29
C ALA A 81 1.10 10.47 16.96
N ASP A 82 1.60 11.15 15.94
CA ASP A 82 1.93 10.54 14.64
C ASP A 82 3.00 9.45 14.80
N LYS A 83 4.01 9.69 15.65
CA LYS A 83 5.06 8.71 15.95
C LYS A 83 4.51 7.46 16.66
N ALA A 84 3.51 7.60 17.53
CA ALA A 84 2.84 6.46 18.18
C ALA A 84 2.04 5.63 17.16
N ILE A 85 1.30 6.30 16.27
CA ILE A 85 0.56 5.66 15.17
C ILE A 85 1.53 4.95 14.22
N ALA A 86 2.62 5.62 13.84
CA ALA A 86 3.68 5.08 12.99
C ALA A 86 4.32 3.83 13.59
N SER A 87 4.59 3.83 14.90
CA SER A 87 5.12 2.65 15.59
C SER A 87 4.17 1.46 15.50
N SER A 88 2.88 1.70 15.72
CA SER A 88 1.84 0.67 15.62
C SER A 88 1.70 0.14 14.19
N ALA A 89 1.71 1.03 13.19
CA ALA A 89 1.63 0.65 11.78
C ALA A 89 2.85 -0.14 11.30
N ARG A 90 4.07 0.21 11.74
CA ARG A 90 5.29 -0.58 11.47
C ARG A 90 5.23 -1.97 12.09
N GLY A 91 4.58 -2.08 13.24
CA GLY A 91 4.36 -3.32 13.96
C GLY A 91 3.16 -4.14 13.48
N ALA A 92 2.41 -3.69 12.47
CA ALA A 92 1.20 -4.37 11.98
C ALA A 92 1.49 -5.85 11.68
N ASN A 93 0.55 -6.74 11.97
CA ASN A 93 0.69 -8.18 11.80
C ASN A 93 -0.37 -8.69 10.82
N ALA A 94 -0.01 -9.64 9.94
CA ALA A 94 -0.90 -10.15 8.91
C ALA A 94 -2.10 -10.92 9.47
N ASP A 95 -1.94 -11.66 10.56
CA ASP A 95 -3.04 -12.36 11.21
C ASP A 95 -4.04 -11.36 11.80
N THR A 96 -3.55 -10.35 12.52
CA THR A 96 -4.40 -9.27 13.08
C THR A 96 -5.10 -8.47 11.99
N ILE A 97 -4.40 -8.11 10.91
CA ILE A 97 -5.02 -7.44 9.77
C ILE A 97 -6.05 -8.37 9.11
N GLY A 98 -5.76 -9.66 8.97
CA GLY A 98 -6.69 -10.65 8.45
C GLY A 98 -7.98 -10.74 9.27
N GLU A 99 -7.88 -10.72 10.60
CA GLU A 99 -9.03 -10.65 11.51
C GLU A 99 -9.84 -9.38 11.30
N LEU A 100 -9.19 -8.21 11.16
CA LEU A 100 -9.88 -6.94 10.90
C LEU A 100 -10.53 -6.87 9.51
N LEU A 101 -9.97 -7.56 8.52
CA LEU A 101 -10.51 -7.63 7.16
C LEU A 101 -11.77 -8.50 7.10
N TYR A 102 -11.82 -9.58 7.89
CA TYR A 102 -12.90 -10.57 7.85
C TYR A 102 -14.32 -9.97 8.03
N PRO A 103 -14.60 -9.15 9.07
CA PRO A 103 -15.93 -8.57 9.26
C PRO A 103 -16.28 -7.47 8.26
N VAL A 104 -15.28 -6.83 7.64
CA VAL A 104 -15.47 -5.84 6.57
C VAL A 104 -15.85 -6.52 5.24
N GLY A 105 -15.28 -7.70 5.00
CA GLY A 105 -15.51 -8.51 3.80
C GLY A 105 -14.53 -8.18 2.68
N LEU A 106 -14.05 -9.24 2.01
CA LEU A 106 -13.02 -9.18 0.97
C LEU A 106 -13.36 -8.22 -0.18
N MET A 107 -14.62 -8.21 -0.61
CA MET A 107 -15.07 -7.40 -1.75
C MET A 107 -15.04 -5.89 -1.46
N ALA A 108 -15.17 -5.49 -0.19
CA ALA A 108 -15.16 -4.08 0.19
C ALA A 108 -13.74 -3.50 0.22
N VAL A 109 -12.74 -4.34 0.50
CA VAL A 109 -11.33 -3.95 0.65
C VAL A 109 -10.63 -3.90 -0.70
N GLN A 110 -10.99 -4.84 -1.58
CA GLN A 110 -10.28 -5.12 -2.83
C GLN A 110 -10.11 -3.91 -3.77
N PRO A 111 -11.10 -3.02 -3.96
CA PRO A 111 -10.92 -1.83 -4.80
C PRO A 111 -9.78 -0.92 -4.31
N ARG A 112 -9.58 -0.83 -2.99
CA ARG A 112 -8.49 -0.04 -2.40
C ARG A 112 -7.13 -0.66 -2.69
N ILE A 113 -7.03 -1.99 -2.63
CA ILE A 113 -5.83 -2.72 -3.00
C ILE A 113 -5.53 -2.54 -4.49
N ALA A 114 -6.54 -2.68 -5.36
CA ALA A 114 -6.39 -2.53 -6.81
C ALA A 114 -5.81 -1.17 -7.20
N ILE A 115 -6.33 -0.08 -6.63
CA ILE A 115 -5.82 1.29 -6.86
C ILE A 115 -4.32 1.39 -6.53
N VAL A 116 -3.92 0.91 -5.35
CA VAL A 116 -2.53 1.01 -4.87
C VAL A 116 -1.57 0.16 -5.69
N LEU A 117 -1.96 -1.07 -6.00
CA LEU A 117 -1.13 -1.96 -6.81
C LEU A 117 -1.05 -1.48 -8.26
N GLY A 118 -2.12 -0.91 -8.81
CA GLY A 118 -2.12 -0.29 -10.14
C GLY A 118 -1.16 0.90 -10.23
N LEU A 119 -1.10 1.74 -9.19
CA LEU A 119 -0.13 2.84 -9.11
C LEU A 119 1.32 2.32 -9.12
N ALA A 120 1.61 1.28 -8.35
CA ALA A 120 2.94 0.67 -8.31
C ALA A 120 3.30 0.01 -9.65
N LEU A 121 2.36 -0.75 -10.22
CA LEU A 121 2.53 -1.51 -11.46
C LEU A 121 2.85 -0.61 -12.65
N THR A 122 2.22 0.56 -12.71
CA THR A 122 2.43 1.55 -13.80
C THR A 122 3.65 2.43 -13.59
N GLY A 123 4.41 2.22 -12.50
CA GLY A 123 5.57 3.04 -12.16
C GLY A 123 5.22 4.45 -11.70
N GLY A 124 3.99 4.66 -11.20
CA GLY A 124 3.46 5.94 -10.75
C GLY A 124 3.95 6.39 -9.38
N CYS A 125 4.78 5.60 -8.70
CA CYS A 125 5.40 5.95 -7.42
C CYS A 125 6.94 5.86 -7.46
N LEU A 126 7.58 6.63 -6.58
CA LEU A 126 9.00 6.53 -6.25
C LEU A 126 9.28 5.28 -5.40
N PRO A 127 10.55 4.83 -5.28
CA PRO A 127 10.89 3.71 -4.39
C PRO A 127 10.47 3.92 -2.93
N SER A 128 10.39 5.18 -2.48
CA SER A 128 9.88 5.58 -1.16
C SER A 128 8.37 5.35 -0.97
N GLY A 129 7.63 5.08 -2.05
CA GLY A 129 6.17 4.94 -2.08
C GLY A 129 5.41 6.25 -2.28
N GLU A 130 6.11 7.37 -2.48
CA GLU A 130 5.48 8.65 -2.85
C GLU A 130 5.04 8.63 -4.31
N THR A 131 3.89 9.24 -4.62
CA THR A 131 3.48 9.51 -6.00
C THR A 131 4.53 10.31 -6.75
N LYS A 132 4.82 9.89 -7.99
CA LYS A 132 5.55 10.74 -8.92
C LYS A 132 4.65 11.92 -9.30
N THR A 133 5.14 13.12 -9.12
CA THR A 133 4.50 14.31 -9.68
C THR A 133 4.66 14.30 -11.20
N ALA A 134 3.71 14.89 -11.91
CA ALA A 134 3.60 14.90 -13.39
C ALA A 134 4.80 15.50 -14.16
N GLY A 135 5.88 15.91 -13.48
CA GLY A 135 7.12 16.42 -14.07
C GLY A 135 8.36 15.53 -13.87
N THR A 136 8.22 14.36 -13.25
CA THR A 136 9.35 13.45 -13.05
C THR A 136 9.70 12.79 -14.39
N LYS A 137 10.84 13.13 -14.97
CA LYS A 137 11.30 12.52 -16.23
C LYS A 137 11.43 11.00 -16.05
N THR A 138 10.50 10.24 -16.63
CA THR A 138 10.64 8.79 -16.78
C THR A 138 11.82 8.53 -17.71
N PRO A 139 12.83 7.74 -17.31
CA PRO A 139 13.87 7.32 -18.24
C PRO A 139 13.21 6.55 -19.39
N GLU A 140 13.40 7.03 -20.62
CA GLU A 140 12.85 6.39 -21.81
C GLU A 140 13.42 4.97 -21.94
N ILE A 141 12.53 3.99 -22.12
CA ILE A 141 12.94 2.66 -22.56
C ILE A 141 13.19 2.80 -24.06
N PRO A 142 14.44 2.68 -24.55
CA PRO A 142 14.71 2.79 -25.97
C PRO A 142 13.93 1.70 -26.71
N ALA A 143 13.29 2.07 -27.82
CA ALA A 143 12.68 1.10 -28.71
C ALA A 143 13.78 0.14 -29.19
N VAL A 144 13.53 -1.16 -29.04
CA VAL A 144 14.40 -2.19 -29.62
C VAL A 144 14.08 -2.22 -31.12
N GLU A 145 15.05 -1.88 -31.96
CA GLU A 145 14.99 -2.05 -33.43
C GLU A 145 14.98 -3.52 -33.84
#